data_AF-A0A849DBM0-F1
#
_entry.id   AF-A0A849DBM0-F1
#
_cell.length_a   1.000
_cell.length_b   1.000
_cell.length_c   1.000
_cell.angle_alpha   90.00
_cell.angle_beta   90.00
_cell.angle_gamma   90.00
#
_symmetry.space_group_name_H-M   'P 1'
#
loop_
_entity.id
_entity.type
_entity.pdbx_description
1 polymer ?
#
loop_
_entity_poly.entity_id
_entity_poly.type
_entity_poly.pdbx_seq_one_letter_code
_entity_poly.pdbx_strand_id
1 'polypeptide(L)' 'MKIRAQKQIIESILINLQPFLEKKDASQITSHILFTTQDNKCIVKATDSEIG' A
#
# COMPACT_ATOMS: atom_id res chain seq x y z
N MET A 1 -3.29 -0.62 14.92
CA MET A 1 -4.39 -0.27 13.99
C MET A 1 -5.42 -1.39 13.97
N LYS A 2 -6.72 -1.07 13.84
CA LYS A 2 -7.81 -2.05 13.61
C LYS A 2 -8.71 -1.51 12.51
N ILE A 3 -8.74 -2.18 11.36
CA ILE A 3 -9.49 -1.75 10.15
C ILE A 3 -10.41 -2.89 9.71
N ARG A 4 -11.59 -2.55 9.20
CA ARG A 4 -12.46 -3.46 8.49
C ARG A 4 -12.75 -2.88 7.11
N ALA A 5 -12.47 -3.63 6.06
CA ALA A 5 -12.73 -3.25 4.68
C ALA A 5 -13.42 -4.41 3.95
N GLN A 6 -14.16 -4.09 2.88
CA GLN A 6 -14.68 -5.12 1.98
C GLN A 6 -13.52 -5.72 1.18
N LYS A 7 -13.54 -7.05 1.01
CA LYS A 7 -12.50 -7.80 0.29
C LYS A 7 -12.20 -7.18 -1.09
N GLN A 8 -13.24 -6.93 -1.88
CA GLN A 8 -13.09 -6.38 -3.23
C GLN A 8 -12.41 -5.01 -3.26
N ILE A 9 -12.67 -4.17 -2.25
CA ILE A 9 -12.06 -2.83 -2.15
C ILE A 9 -10.57 -2.96 -1.86
N ILE A 10 -10.18 -3.78 -0.87
CA ILE A 10 -8.76 -3.94 -0.54
C ILE A 10 -7.99 -4.62 -1.67
N GLU A 11 -8.57 -5.63 -2.34
CA GLU A 11 -7.96 -6.25 -3.51
C GLU A 11 -7.71 -5.24 -4.64
N SER A 12 -8.71 -4.41 -4.96
CA SER A 12 -8.56 -3.38 -5.98
C SER A 12 -7.46 -2.38 -5.62
N ILE A 13 -7.40 -1.92 -4.36
CA ILE A 13 -6.33 -1.03 -3.88
C ILE A 13 -4.96 -1.69 -4.07
N LEU A 14 -4.79 -2.94 -3.62
CA LEU A 14 -3.51 -3.65 -3.68
C LEU A 14 -3.04 -3.88 -5.12
N ILE A 15 -3.95 -4.20 -6.05
CA ILE A 15 -3.65 -4.36 -7.48
C ILE A 15 -3.14 -3.05 -8.08
N ASN A 16 -3.82 -1.94 -7.78
CA ASN A 16 -3.42 -0.63 -8.31
C ASN A 16 -2.10 -0.12 -7.75
N LEU A 17 -1.67 -0.60 -6.57
CA LEU A 17 -0.39 -0.21 -5.96
C LEU A 17 0.82 -1.01 -6.47
N GLN A 18 0.61 -2.17 -7.13
CA GLN A 18 1.70 -3.02 -7.62
C GLN A 18 2.73 -2.36 -8.56
N PRO A 19 2.37 -1.37 -9.39
CA PRO A 19 3.34 -0.70 -10.26
C PRO A 19 4.33 0.20 -9.52
N PHE A 20 4.01 0.63 -8.29
CA PHE A 20 4.80 1.61 -7.51
C PHE A 20 5.70 0.95 -6.45
N LEU A 21 5.91 -0.37 -6.55
CA LEU A 21 6.71 -1.13 -5.59
C LEU A 21 7.95 -1.69 -6.27
N GLU A 22 9.08 -1.63 -5.58
CA GLU A 22 10.29 -2.33 -6.00
C GLU A 22 10.14 -3.84 -5.69
N LYS A 23 9.96 -4.65 -6.72
CA LYS A 23 9.54 -6.07 -6.57
C LYS A 23 10.70 -7.05 -6.49
N LYS A 24 11.93 -6.62 -6.77
CA LYS A 24 13.09 -7.53 -6.88
C LYS A 24 13.70 -7.86 -5.53
N ASP A 25 13.66 -6.93 -4.57
CA ASP A 25 14.26 -7.06 -3.25
C ASP A 25 13.22 -6.79 -2.16
N ALA A 26 12.70 -7.87 -1.57
CA ALA A 26 11.73 -7.80 -0.49
C ALA A 26 12.31 -7.29 0.85
N SER A 27 13.62 -7.08 0.95
CA SER A 27 14.24 -6.47 2.12
C SER A 27 14.17 -4.94 2.11
N GLN A 28 13.94 -4.33 0.94
CA GLN A 28 13.81 -2.87 0.82
C GLN A 28 12.47 -2.40 1.34
N ILE A 29 12.44 -1.23 1.98
CA ILE A 29 11.18 -0.66 2.46
C ILE A 29 10.24 -0.27 1.30
N THR A 30 10.80 0.05 0.12
CA THR A 30 10.05 0.38 -1.11
C THR A 30 9.34 -0.83 -1.73
N SER A 31 9.63 -2.05 -1.29
CA SER A 31 8.87 -3.25 -1.67
C SER A 31 7.59 -3.42 -0.85
N HIS A 32 7.31 -2.53 0.11
CA HIS A 32 6.21 -2.63 1.06
C HIS A 32 5.19 -1.49 0.88
N ILE A 33 3.96 -1.77 1.27
CA ILE A 33 2.85 -0.80 1.23
C ILE A 33 2.71 -0.15 2.60
N LEU A 34 2.67 1.19 2.62
CA LEU A 34 2.40 1.96 3.82
C LEU A 34 0.90 1.93 4.13
N PHE A 35 0.56 1.47 5.32
CA PHE A 35 -0.76 1.65 5.92
C PHE A 35 -0.67 2.61 7.09
N THR A 36 -1.45 3.69 7.05
CA THR A 36 -1.57 4.62 8.18
C THR A 36 -3.02 5.00 8.40
N THR A 37 -3.41 5.18 9.67
CA THR A 37 -4.74 5.65 10.02
C THR A 37 -4.69 7.05 10.57
N GLN A 38 -5.46 7.96 9.97
CA GLN A 38 -5.62 9.34 10.39
C GLN A 38 -7.08 9.75 10.21
N ASP A 39 -7.67 10.43 11.19
CA ASP A 39 -9.03 10.99 11.12
C ASP A 39 -10.09 9.98 10.63
N ASN A 40 -10.06 8.77 11.21
CA ASN A 40 -10.97 7.67 10.88
C ASN A 40 -10.88 7.17 9.41
N LYS A 41 -9.78 7.49 8.71
CA LYS A 41 -9.47 7.00 7.37
C LYS A 41 -8.22 6.13 7.43
N CYS A 42 -8.22 5.07 6.62
CA CYS A 42 -7.01 4.30 6.33
C CYS A 42 -6.42 4.82 5.02
N ILE A 43 -5.23 5.39 5.10
CA ILE A 43 -4.47 5.86 3.95
C ILE A 43 -3.48 4.77 3.58
N VAL A 44 -3.48 4.38 2.30
CA VAL A 44 -2.63 3.33 1.76
C VAL A 44 -1.77 3.95 0.66
N LYS A 45 -0.44 3.76 0.72
CA LYS A 45 0.52 4.35 -0.23
C LYS A 45 1.63 3.37 -0.60
N ALA A 46 2.20 3.53 -1.77
CA ALA A 46 3.37 2.79 -2.25
C ALA A 46 4.27 3.76 -3.04
N THR A 47 5.57 3.52 -3.01
CA THR A 47 6.53 4.28 -3.82
C THR A 47 7.83 3.50 -3.98
N ASP A 48 8.49 3.70 -5.11
CA ASP A 48 9.84 3.25 -5.41
C ASP A 48 10.89 4.37 -5.23
N SER A 49 10.48 5.53 -4.70
CA SER A 49 11.25 6.79 -4.62
C SER A 49 11.36 7.58 -5.94
N GLU A 50 10.78 7.09 -7.04
CA GLU A 50 10.69 7.80 -8.30
C GLU A 50 9.24 8.28 -8.55
N ILE A 51 8.26 7.44 -8.25
CA ILE A 51 6.83 7.69 -8.45
C ILE A 51 6.01 7.15 -7.25
N GLY A 52 4.87 7.80 -6.93
CA GLY A 52 3.98 7.39 -5.83
C GLY A 52 2.87 8.37 -5.48
#